data_AF-A0A822ZNT5-F1
#
_entry.id   AF-A0A822ZNT5-F1
#
_cell.length_a   1.000
_cell.length_b   1.000
_cell.length_c   1.000
_cell.angle_alpha   90.00
_cell.angle_beta   90.00
_cell.angle_gamma   90.00
#
_symmetry.space_group_name_H-M   'P 1'
#
loop_
_entity.id
_entity.type
_entity.pdbx_description
1 polymer ?
#
loop_
_entity_poly.entity_id
_entity_poly.type
_entity_poly.pdbx_seq_one_letter_code
_entity_poly.pdbx_strand_id
1 'polypeptide(L)'
;MSSRSLPEEVVFDILYRLPVKSLLQSKCVCKSWFALISDPRFVKQHLNRVLESITTPNDDGGSSNFIVVSSGTVYHVDDGSERAMHDGSSRKFDLPFQDSFRWPWVAGSCNGLVCLANETYDDTLEDLFVWNPSTGDYIKLPEAPFELPPSSLLMFWPSATYPPLTNTK
;
A
#
# COMPACT_ATOMS: atom_id res chain seq x y z
N MET A 1 -0.67 -42.82 -15.14
CA MET A 1 -1.22 -41.67 -15.90
C MET A 1 -0.28 -40.50 -15.64
N SER A 2 0.59 -40.11 -16.59
CA SER A 2 1.47 -38.95 -16.39
C SER A 2 0.62 -37.68 -16.36
N SER A 3 0.53 -37.03 -15.21
CA SER A 3 0.05 -35.65 -15.14
C SER A 3 0.99 -34.77 -15.95
N ARG A 4 0.48 -34.13 -17.01
CA ARG A 4 1.23 -33.10 -17.74
C ARG A 4 1.29 -31.86 -16.86
N SER A 5 2.29 -31.80 -15.98
CA SER A 5 2.58 -30.60 -15.20
C SER A 5 3.30 -29.58 -16.08
N LEU A 6 2.85 -28.33 -16.05
CA LEU A 6 3.60 -27.21 -16.64
C LEU A 6 4.97 -27.10 -15.93
N PRO A 7 6.05 -26.75 -16.66
CA PRO A 7 7.34 -26.43 -16.04
C PRO A 7 7.20 -25.28 -15.04
N GLU A 8 7.97 -25.34 -13.94
CA GLU A 8 7.94 -24.34 -12.88
C GLU A 8 8.24 -22.93 -13.39
N GLU A 9 9.17 -22.80 -14.34
CA GLU A 9 9.52 -21.54 -15.01
C GLU A 9 8.32 -20.91 -15.73
N VAL A 10 7.50 -21.72 -16.39
CA VAL A 10 6.30 -21.24 -17.10
C VAL A 10 5.24 -20.79 -16.10
N VAL A 11 5.08 -21.53 -14.99
CA VAL A 11 4.18 -21.14 -13.89
C VAL A 11 4.64 -19.82 -13.27
N PHE A 12 5.95 -19.67 -13.06
CA PHE A 12 6.56 -18.43 -12.58
C PHE A 12 6.20 -17.27 -13.50
N ASP A 13 6.43 -17.38 -14.80
CA ASP A 13 6.17 -16.31 -15.77
C ASP A 13 4.69 -15.93 -15.84
N ILE A 14 3.78 -16.91 -15.76
CA ILE A 14 2.34 -16.68 -15.74
C ILE A 14 1.96 -15.88 -14.49
N LEU A 15 2.35 -16.37 -13.31
CA LEU A 15 2.03 -15.72 -12.04
C LEU A 15 2.71 -14.36 -11.94
N TYR A 16 3.93 -14.23 -12.43
CA TYR A 16 4.68 -12.98 -12.46
C TYR A 16 3.83 -11.92 -13.14
N ARG A 17 3.28 -12.16 -14.34
CA ARG A 17 2.51 -11.16 -15.10
C ARG A 17 1.16 -10.77 -14.49
N LEU A 18 0.65 -11.49 -13.50
CA LEU A 18 -0.65 -11.17 -12.90
C LEU A 18 -0.63 -9.84 -12.12
N PRO A 19 -1.73 -9.06 -12.14
CA PRO A 19 -1.95 -7.97 -11.20
C PRO A 19 -1.95 -8.48 -9.74
N VAL A 20 -1.58 -7.62 -8.79
CA VAL A 20 -1.42 -7.99 -7.37
C VAL A 20 -2.64 -8.71 -6.80
N LYS A 21 -3.86 -8.22 -7.08
CA LYS A 21 -5.09 -8.84 -6.57
C LYS A 21 -5.29 -10.28 -7.08
N SER A 22 -5.17 -10.49 -8.38
CA SER A 22 -5.29 -11.82 -8.99
C SER A 22 -4.18 -12.76 -8.53
N LEU A 23 -2.98 -12.22 -8.33
CA LEU A 23 -1.85 -12.95 -7.78
C LEU A 23 -2.12 -13.42 -6.33
N LEU A 24 -2.67 -12.55 -5.47
CA LEU A 24 -3.02 -12.92 -4.11
C LEU A 24 -4.12 -13.99 -4.06
N GLN A 25 -5.12 -13.89 -4.94
CA GLN A 25 -6.14 -14.95 -5.09
C GLN A 25 -5.51 -16.27 -5.57
N SER A 26 -4.50 -16.22 -6.43
CA SER A 26 -3.80 -17.41 -6.93
C SER A 26 -3.10 -18.22 -5.82
N LYS A 27 -2.82 -17.61 -4.67
CA LYS A 27 -2.31 -18.33 -3.48
C LYS A 27 -3.24 -19.45 -3.00
N CYS A 28 -4.55 -19.37 -3.26
CA CYS A 28 -5.50 -20.40 -2.82
C CYS A 28 -5.58 -21.62 -3.76
N VAL A 29 -4.95 -21.58 -4.93
CA VAL A 29 -5.07 -22.62 -5.95
C VAL A 29 -4.37 -23.91 -5.52
N CYS A 30 -3.11 -23.83 -5.10
CA CYS A 30 -2.37 -24.98 -4.55
C CYS A 30 -1.17 -24.56 -3.69
N LYS A 31 -0.59 -25.52 -2.94
CA LYS A 31 0.57 -25.27 -2.05
C LYS A 31 1.82 -24.79 -2.79
N SER A 32 2.06 -25.29 -4.00
CA SER A 32 3.21 -24.87 -4.82
C SER A 32 3.08 -23.40 -5.24
N TRP A 33 1.88 -22.98 -5.66
CA TRP A 33 1.62 -21.58 -6.01
C TRP A 33 1.70 -20.68 -4.78
N PHE A 34 1.13 -21.11 -3.66
CA PHE A 34 1.26 -20.40 -2.39
C PHE A 34 2.73 -20.17 -2.01
N ALA A 35 3.56 -21.23 -2.08
CA ALA A 35 4.99 -21.16 -1.75
C ALA A 35 5.75 -20.24 -2.70
N LEU A 36 5.49 -20.34 -4.01
CA LEU A 36 6.14 -19.51 -5.02
C LEU A 36 5.79 -18.02 -4.87
N ILE A 37 4.51 -17.69 -4.70
CA ILE A 37 4.04 -16.31 -4.56
C ILE A 37 4.50 -15.71 -3.21
N SER A 38 4.74 -16.55 -2.20
CA SER A 38 5.23 -16.10 -0.89
C SER A 38 6.76 -16.06 -0.81
N ASP A 39 7.48 -16.49 -1.86
CA ASP A 39 8.94 -16.40 -1.92
C ASP A 39 9.37 -14.91 -1.99
N PRO A 40 10.26 -14.44 -1.10
CA PRO A 40 10.68 -13.04 -1.07
C PRO A 40 11.30 -12.53 -2.38
N ARG A 41 11.93 -13.41 -3.17
CA ARG A 41 12.52 -13.05 -4.46
C ARG A 41 11.41 -12.82 -5.48
N PHE A 42 10.38 -13.67 -5.50
CA PHE A 42 9.20 -13.47 -6.33
C PHE A 42 8.54 -12.14 -5.99
N VAL A 43 8.28 -11.88 -4.70
CA VAL A 43 7.65 -10.63 -4.23
C VAL A 43 8.46 -9.41 -4.66
N LYS A 44 9.79 -9.43 -4.48
CA LYS A 44 10.67 -8.32 -4.86
C LYS A 44 10.68 -8.08 -6.38
N GLN A 45 10.78 -9.13 -7.19
CA GLN A 45 10.77 -8.99 -8.65
C GLN A 45 9.42 -8.49 -9.15
N HIS A 46 8.32 -9.01 -8.60
CA HIS A 46 6.97 -8.56 -8.96
C HIS A 46 6.76 -7.09 -8.60
N LEU A 47 7.17 -6.67 -7.40
CA LEU A 47 7.12 -5.28 -6.95
C LEU A 47 7.92 -4.36 -7.88
N ASN A 48 9.16 -4.72 -8.22
CA ASN A 48 9.98 -3.92 -9.14
C ASN A 48 9.30 -3.74 -10.50
N ARG A 49 8.70 -4.80 -11.06
CA ARG A 49 7.96 -4.68 -12.32
C ARG A 49 6.80 -3.70 -12.22
N VAL A 50 6.03 -3.77 -11.12
CA VAL A 50 4.91 -2.85 -10.89
C VAL A 50 5.42 -1.41 -10.78
N LEU A 51 6.50 -1.18 -10.03
CA LEU A 51 7.11 0.15 -9.89
C LEU A 51 7.62 0.69 -11.24
N GLU A 52 8.30 -0.14 -12.02
CA GLU A 52 8.76 0.22 -13.37
C GLU A 52 7.58 0.69 -14.23
N SER A 53 6.45 -0.03 -14.20
CA SER A 53 5.25 0.33 -14.96
C SER A 53 4.57 1.63 -14.55
N ILE A 54 4.82 2.12 -13.32
CA ILE A 54 4.33 3.41 -12.82
C ILE A 54 5.26 4.54 -13.22
N THR A 55 6.58 4.28 -13.25
CA THR A 55 7.60 5.29 -13.56
C THR A 55 7.81 5.53 -15.05
N THR A 56 7.43 4.59 -15.91
CA THR A 56 7.47 4.79 -17.36
C THR A 56 6.18 5.47 -17.83
N PRO A 57 6.27 6.61 -18.56
CA PRO A 57 5.10 7.17 -19.21
C PRO A 57 4.68 6.21 -20.31
N ASN A 58 3.67 5.39 -20.03
CA ASN A 58 3.06 4.56 -21.05
C ASN A 58 2.09 5.44 -21.85
N ASP A 59 2.19 5.42 -23.17
CA ASP A 59 1.20 6.02 -24.09
C ASP A 59 -0.19 5.38 -23.97
N ASP A 60 -0.28 4.29 -23.19
CA ASP A 60 -1.40 3.37 -23.06
C ASP A 60 -2.13 3.59 -21.72
N GLY A 61 -2.47 4.84 -21.36
CA GLY A 61 -3.45 5.16 -20.30
C GLY A 61 -3.41 4.28 -19.05
N GLY A 62 -2.21 4.04 -18.50
CA GLY A 62 -2.03 3.13 -17.37
C GLY A 62 -2.88 3.58 -16.19
N SER A 63 -3.83 2.74 -15.76
CA SER A 63 -4.68 3.01 -14.60
C SER A 63 -3.81 3.21 -13.36
N SER A 64 -3.69 4.46 -12.94
CA SER A 64 -2.96 4.82 -11.75
C SER A 64 -3.89 4.62 -10.57
N ASN A 65 -3.64 3.60 -9.76
CA ASN A 65 -4.44 3.33 -8.58
C ASN A 65 -4.05 4.33 -7.48
N PHE A 66 -4.90 5.31 -7.22
CA PHE A 66 -4.68 6.25 -6.13
C PHE A 66 -5.47 5.84 -4.88
N ILE A 67 -4.93 6.20 -3.73
CA ILE A 67 -5.59 6.13 -2.44
C ILE A 67 -5.85 7.56 -1.99
N VAL A 68 -7.13 7.89 -1.84
CA VAL A 68 -7.61 9.23 -1.48
C VAL A 68 -8.34 9.14 -0.15
N VAL A 69 -8.13 10.12 0.72
CA VAL A 69 -8.89 10.23 1.97
C VAL A 69 -9.82 11.42 1.90
N SER A 70 -11.10 11.20 2.17
CA SER A 70 -12.12 12.24 2.18
C SER A 70 -13.12 11.97 3.28
N SER A 71 -13.47 13.01 4.05
CA SER A 71 -14.53 12.96 5.07
C SER A 71 -14.40 11.77 6.03
N GLY A 72 -13.17 11.46 6.47
CA GLY A 72 -12.94 10.34 7.39
C GLY A 72 -12.88 8.95 6.75
N THR A 73 -12.93 8.86 5.43
CA THR A 73 -13.00 7.59 4.69
C THR A 73 -11.89 7.50 3.66
N VAL A 74 -11.31 6.30 3.53
CA VAL A 74 -10.28 5.99 2.53
C VAL A 74 -10.93 5.35 1.30
N TYR A 75 -10.57 5.85 0.13
CA TYR A 75 -11.08 5.44 -1.17
C TYR A 75 -9.94 5.00 -2.07
N HIS A 76 -10.23 3.99 -2.89
CA HIS A 76 -9.49 3.67 -4.11
C HIS A 76 -10.13 4.44 -5.27
N VAL A 77 -9.32 5.07 -6.11
CA VAL A 77 -9.75 5.70 -7.35
C VAL A 77 -8.79 5.31 -8.49
N ASP A 78 -9.35 5.13 -9.69
CA ASP A 78 -8.60 4.71 -10.89
C ASP A 78 -7.85 5.89 -11.55
N ASP A 79 -8.20 7.13 -11.18
CA ASP A 79 -7.55 8.36 -11.59
C ASP A 79 -7.57 9.35 -10.40
N GLY A 80 -6.51 10.15 -10.28
CA GLY A 80 -6.28 11.07 -9.16
C GLY A 80 -7.02 12.41 -9.32
N SER A 81 -7.84 12.55 -10.36
CA SER A 81 -8.63 13.76 -10.58
C SER A 81 -9.81 13.85 -9.60
N GLU A 82 -10.19 15.08 -9.23
CA GLU A 82 -11.36 15.34 -8.38
C GLU A 82 -12.66 14.74 -8.95
N ARG A 83 -12.71 14.50 -10.26
CA ARG A 83 -13.87 13.92 -10.95
C ARG A 83 -14.12 12.46 -10.59
N ALA A 84 -13.07 11.69 -10.31
CA ALA A 84 -13.17 10.27 -9.96
C ALA A 84 -13.95 10.03 -8.65
N MET A 85 -14.04 11.06 -7.80
CA MET A 85 -14.86 11.02 -6.58
C MET A 85 -16.37 11.13 -6.86
N HIS A 86 -16.77 11.73 -7.98
CA HIS A 86 -18.16 12.05 -8.31
C HIS A 86 -18.79 11.18 -9.41
N ASP A 87 -17.96 10.51 -10.22
CA ASP A 87 -18.44 9.67 -11.32
C ASP A 87 -18.76 8.22 -10.91
N GLY A 88 -18.58 7.88 -9.63
CA GLY A 88 -18.84 6.55 -9.08
C GLY A 88 -17.75 5.52 -9.38
N SER A 89 -16.60 5.93 -9.95
CA SER A 89 -15.42 5.08 -10.11
C SER A 89 -14.69 4.81 -8.78
N SER A 90 -14.94 5.63 -7.75
CA SER A 90 -14.37 5.44 -6.42
C SER A 90 -14.92 4.22 -5.69
N ARG A 91 -14.03 3.50 -5.01
CA ARG A 91 -14.38 2.36 -4.15
C ARG A 91 -13.92 2.65 -2.73
N LYS A 92 -14.85 2.59 -1.78
CA LYS A 92 -14.50 2.70 -0.36
C LYS A 92 -13.65 1.50 0.06
N PHE A 93 -12.57 1.76 0.80
CA PHE A 93 -11.87 0.74 1.56
C PHE A 93 -12.54 0.58 2.93
N ASP A 94 -12.83 -0.67 3.29
CA ASP A 94 -13.23 -1.04 4.65
C ASP A 94 -11.96 -1.19 5.48
N LEU A 95 -11.62 -0.13 6.22
CA LEU A 95 -10.47 -0.18 7.11
C LEU A 95 -10.86 -0.97 8.38
N PRO A 96 -10.11 -2.01 8.75
CA PRO A 96 -10.42 -2.85 9.92
C PRO A 96 -10.33 -2.11 11.27
N PHE A 97 -9.82 -0.87 11.24
CA PHE A 97 -9.65 0.03 12.37
C PHE A 97 -10.40 1.35 12.16
N GLN A 98 -11.35 1.42 11.22
CA GLN A 98 -12.05 2.66 10.85
C GLN A 98 -12.66 3.39 12.06
N ASP A 99 -13.19 2.65 13.04
CA ASP A 99 -13.78 3.22 14.25
C ASP A 99 -12.75 3.88 15.19
N SER A 100 -11.46 3.55 15.03
CA SER A 100 -10.37 4.19 15.78
C SER A 100 -9.93 5.52 15.17
N PHE A 101 -10.31 5.80 13.91
CA PHE A 101 -9.92 7.02 13.22
C PHE A 101 -11.02 8.06 13.27
N ARG A 102 -10.67 9.24 13.79
CA ARG A 102 -11.55 10.41 13.75
C ARG A 102 -11.27 11.23 12.49
N TRP A 103 -9.99 11.43 12.19
CA TRP A 103 -9.52 12.03 10.94
C TRP A 103 -8.28 11.29 10.43
N PRO A 104 -8.47 10.25 9.59
CA PRO A 104 -7.37 9.61 8.90
C PRO A 104 -6.78 10.58 7.87
N TRP A 105 -5.46 10.57 7.76
CA TRP A 105 -4.73 11.17 6.66
C TRP A 105 -3.59 10.26 6.22
N VAL A 106 -3.15 10.41 4.96
CA VAL A 106 -2.05 9.61 4.39
C VAL A 106 -0.74 10.33 4.67
N ALA A 107 0.05 9.79 5.60
CA ALA A 107 1.39 10.28 5.92
C ALA A 107 2.42 9.96 4.84
N GLY A 108 2.17 8.91 4.06
CA GLY A 108 3.00 8.54 2.93
C GLY A 108 2.73 7.13 2.45
N SER A 109 3.45 6.73 1.40
CA SER A 109 3.43 5.36 0.89
C SER A 109 4.83 4.87 0.55
N CYS A 110 5.05 3.57 0.66
CA CYS A 110 6.33 2.95 0.33
C CYS A 110 6.11 1.49 -0.07
N ASN A 111 6.58 1.09 -1.26
CA ASN A 111 6.55 -0.30 -1.73
C ASN A 111 5.17 -0.97 -1.64
N GLY A 112 4.10 -0.22 -1.92
CA GLY A 112 2.71 -0.70 -1.84
C GLY A 112 2.11 -0.73 -0.43
N LEU A 113 2.86 -0.30 0.59
CA LEU A 113 2.36 -0.03 1.94
C LEU A 113 1.95 1.44 2.06
N VAL A 114 0.93 1.70 2.87
CA VAL A 114 0.43 3.05 3.15
C VAL A 114 0.56 3.32 4.64
N CYS A 115 1.15 4.46 4.98
CA CYS A 115 1.16 4.98 6.34
C CYS A 115 -0.06 5.87 6.52
N LEU A 116 -0.97 5.47 7.40
CA LEU A 116 -2.14 6.22 7.81
C LEU A 116 -1.88 6.77 9.21
N ALA A 117 -2.21 8.03 9.42
CA ALA A 117 -2.09 8.66 10.72
C ALA A 117 -3.44 9.24 11.13
N ASN A 118 -3.74 9.16 12.42
CA ASN A 118 -4.95 9.73 13.02
C ASN A 118 -4.60 11.10 13.61
N GLU A 119 -5.33 12.11 13.16
CA GLU A 119 -5.20 13.47 13.64
C GLU A 119 -6.28 13.79 14.68
N THR A 120 -5.92 14.62 15.67
CA THR A 120 -6.80 15.14 16.71
C THR A 120 -7.26 16.58 16.41
N TYR A 121 -8.14 17.12 17.25
CA TYR A 121 -8.67 18.50 17.09
C TYR A 121 -7.60 19.59 17.27
N ASP A 122 -6.50 19.28 17.96
CA ASP A 122 -5.36 20.16 18.20
C ASP A 122 -4.19 19.89 17.24
N ASP A 123 -4.48 19.26 16.10
CA ASP A 123 -3.55 18.88 15.02
C ASP A 123 -2.43 17.91 15.46
N THR A 124 -2.54 17.28 16.63
CA THR A 124 -1.56 16.28 17.09
C THR A 124 -1.81 14.91 16.46
N LEU A 125 -0.74 14.12 16.34
CA LEU A 125 -0.80 12.77 15.81
C LEU A 125 -0.84 11.77 16.97
N GLU A 126 -1.96 11.10 17.12
CA GLU A 126 -2.13 10.09 18.18
C GLU A 126 -1.58 8.74 17.73
N ASP A 127 -2.05 8.26 16.58
CA ASP A 127 -1.82 6.89 16.17
C ASP A 127 -1.35 6.81 14.72
N LEU A 128 -0.28 6.05 14.49
CA LEU A 128 0.20 5.69 13.17
C LEU A 128 -0.07 4.22 12.88
N PHE A 129 -0.49 3.95 11.65
CA PHE A 129 -0.78 2.62 11.15
C PHE A 129 -0.06 2.41 9.83
N VAL A 130 0.64 1.29 9.70
CA VAL A 130 1.11 0.80 8.41
C VAL A 130 0.10 -0.22 7.91
N TRP A 131 -0.48 0.06 6.75
CA TRP A 131 -1.54 -0.73 6.15
C TRP A 131 -1.10 -1.25 4.78
N ASN A 132 -1.45 -2.50 4.49
CA ASN A 132 -1.33 -3.13 3.18
C ASN A 132 -2.71 -3.16 2.49
N PRO A 133 -2.98 -2.27 1.51
CA PRO A 133 -4.27 -2.22 0.83
C PRO A 133 -4.61 -3.47 0.03
N SER A 134 -3.60 -4.26 -0.35
CA SER A 134 -3.79 -5.45 -1.18
C SER A 134 -4.19 -6.68 -0.37
N THR A 135 -3.72 -6.77 0.88
CA THR A 135 -4.02 -7.91 1.77
C THR A 135 -5.03 -7.56 2.87
N GLY A 136 -5.21 -6.27 3.17
CA GLY A 136 -6.01 -5.81 4.31
C GLY A 136 -5.26 -5.88 5.64
N ASP A 137 -4.03 -6.41 5.66
CA ASP A 137 -3.21 -6.49 6.87
C ASP A 137 -2.77 -5.10 7.31
N TYR A 138 -2.63 -4.92 8.62
CA TYR A 138 -2.17 -3.67 9.20
C TYR A 138 -1.42 -3.89 10.51
N ILE A 139 -0.63 -2.89 10.88
CA ILE A 139 0.03 -2.81 12.17
C ILE A 139 -0.09 -1.38 12.71
N LYS A 140 -0.49 -1.25 13.97
CA LYS A 140 -0.37 0.00 14.73
C LYS A 140 1.09 0.16 15.16
N LEU A 141 1.71 1.26 14.79
CA LEU A 141 3.07 1.59 15.21
C LEU A 141 3.08 1.97 16.70
N PRO A 142 4.20 1.72 17.41
CA PRO A 142 4.36 2.22 18.76
C PRO A 142 4.31 3.75 18.76
N GLU A 143 3.93 4.32 19.91
CA GLU A 143 4.00 5.76 20.13
C GLU A 143 5.41 6.27 19.83
N ALA A 144 5.49 7.41 19.15
CA ALA A 144 6.76 8.00 18.81
C ALA A 144 7.52 8.37 20.10
N PRO A 145 8.84 8.13 20.17
CA PRO A 145 9.63 8.49 21.36
C PRO A 145 9.81 10.01 21.53
N PHE A 146 9.21 10.80 20.64
CA PHE A 146 9.22 12.26 20.62
C PHE A 146 7.86 12.77 20.15
N GLU A 147 7.52 14.01 20.50
CA GLU A 147 6.31 14.67 20.01
C GLU A 147 6.40 14.83 18.49
N LEU A 148 5.46 14.22 17.79
CA LEU A 148 5.35 14.43 16.35
C LEU A 148 4.89 15.86 16.10
N PRO A 149 5.42 16.53 15.06
CA PRO A 149 4.91 17.83 14.65
C PRO A 149 3.44 17.71 14.21
N PRO A 150 2.68 18.81 14.26
CA PRO A 150 1.33 18.85 13.72
C PRO A 150 1.25 18.32 12.28
N SER A 151 0.13 17.70 11.90
CA SER A 151 -0.05 17.09 10.57
C SER A 151 0.23 18.09 9.43
N SER A 152 -0.13 19.36 9.65
CA SER A 152 0.07 20.48 8.73
C SER A 152 1.54 20.72 8.39
N LEU A 153 2.47 20.37 9.29
CA LEU A 153 3.91 20.47 9.06
C LEU A 153 4.50 19.21 8.43
N LEU A 154 3.87 18.04 8.58
CA LEU A 154 4.35 16.80 7.95
C LEU A 154 4.17 16.81 6.43
N MET A 155 3.18 17.52 5.90
CA MET A 155 3.03 17.72 4.45
C MET A 155 4.25 18.42 3.82
N PHE A 156 5.01 19.16 4.63
CA PHE A 156 6.22 19.88 4.23
C PHE A 156 7.50 19.23 4.77
N TRP A 157 7.40 18.09 5.47
CA TRP A 157 8.56 17.41 6.01
C TRP A 157 9.30 16.72 4.87
N PRO A 158 10.52 17.14 4.52
CA PRO A 158 11.28 16.49 3.47
C PRO A 158 11.55 15.04 3.91
N SER A 159 11.40 14.05 3.02
CA SER A 159 11.85 12.67 3.25
C SER A 159 13.26 12.69 3.85
N ALA A 160 13.34 12.48 5.17
CA ALA A 160 14.43 13.03 5.96
C ALA A 160 15.74 12.27 5.78
N THR A 161 16.80 13.02 5.50
CA THR A 161 18.11 12.73 6.09
C THR A 161 17.93 12.83 7.61
N TYR A 162 17.81 11.69 8.29
CA TYR A 162 17.77 11.68 9.76
C TYR A 162 19.11 12.23 10.29
N PRO A 163 19.12 13.19 11.25
CA PRO A 163 20.30 13.35 12.08
C PRO A 163 20.50 12.05 12.88
N PRO A 164 21.74 11.54 12.98
CA PRO A 164 22.00 10.29 13.66
C PRO A 164 21.54 10.38 15.12
N LEU A 165 20.85 9.31 15.57
CA LEU A 165 20.49 9.11 16.97
C LEU A 165 21.76 9.21 17.82
N THR A 166 21.97 10.36 18.45
CA THR A 166 22.98 10.49 19.50
C THR A 166 22.46 9.72 20.71
N ASN A 167 22.95 8.49 20.86
CA ASN A 167 22.86 7.73 22.10
C ASN A 167 23.50 8.56 23.22
N THR A 168 22.69 9.19 24.07
CA THR A 168 23.16 9.69 25.37
C THR A 168 23.24 8.53 26.35
N LYS A 169 24.46 8.33 26.86
CA LYS A 169 24.81 7.41 27.95
C LYS A 169 24.26 7.88 29.29
#